data_AF-A0A957JJB6-F1
#
_entry.id   AF-A0A957JJB6-F1
#
_cell.length_a   1.000
_cell.length_b   1.000
_cell.length_c   1.000
_cell.angle_alpha   90.00
_cell.angle_beta   90.00
_cell.angle_gamma   90.00
#
_symmetry.space_group_name_H-M   'P 1'
#
loop_
_entity.id
_entity.type
_entity.pdbx_description
1 polymer ?
#
loop_
_entity_poly.entity_id
_entity_poly.type
_entity_poly.pdbx_seq_one_letter_code
_entity_poly.pdbx_strand_id
1 'polypeptide(L)' 'MAALQELEQDPITPRSNTIKKMKGYTNVYRYRIGDFRLLYVAALGARMIQLLAIGSRGTEYKRFDFPGRGKAKPMLPTA' A
#
# COMPACT_ATOMS: atom_id res chain seq x y z
N MET A 1 5.78 -15.10 10.93
CA MET A 1 5.31 -13.80 11.45
C MET A 1 6.32 -12.71 11.06
N ALA A 2 6.37 -12.28 9.78
CA ALA A 2 7.49 -11.46 9.25
C ALA A 2 7.10 -10.05 8.78
N ALA A 3 5.82 -9.81 8.44
CA ALA A 3 5.42 -8.58 7.75
C ALA A 3 5.61 -7.29 8.58
N LEU A 4 5.33 -7.33 9.88
CA LEU A 4 5.49 -6.15 10.75
C LEU A 4 6.97 -5.78 10.90
N GLN A 5 7.82 -6.75 11.22
CA GLN A 5 9.27 -6.56 11.34
C GLN A 5 9.89 -6.05 10.03
N GLU A 6 9.43 -6.55 8.89
CA GLU A 6 9.87 -6.07 7.58
C GLU A 6 9.49 -4.61 7.31
N LEU A 7 8.28 -4.20 7.72
CA LEU A 7 7.78 -2.83 7.56
C LEU A 7 8.43 -1.86 8.55
N GLU A 8 8.76 -2.31 9.75
CA GLU A 8 9.52 -1.54 10.74
C GLU A 8 10.94 -1.21 10.25
N GLN A 9 11.58 -2.14 9.54
CA GLN A 9 12.91 -1.93 8.98
C GLN A 9 12.90 -0.91 7.83
N ASP A 10 12.05 -1.14 6.82
CA ASP A 10 11.90 -0.23 5.69
C ASP A 10 10.58 -0.51 4.97
N PRO A 11 9.59 0.40 5.07
CA PRO A 11 8.28 0.19 4.47
C PRO A 11 8.19 0.62 3.01
N ILE A 12 9.24 1.19 2.40
CA ILE A 12 9.16 1.73 1.03
C ILE A 12 10.09 1.04 0.04
N THR A 13 11.17 0.41 0.52
CA THR A 13 12.11 -0.28 -0.36
C THR A 13 11.42 -1.43 -1.09
N PRO A 14 11.41 -1.43 -2.44
CA PRO A 14 10.81 -2.51 -3.20
C PRO A 14 11.47 -3.85 -2.88
N ARG A 15 10.65 -4.83 -2.49
CA ARG A 15 11.10 -6.21 -2.21
C ARG A 15 10.39 -7.16 -3.15
N SER A 16 10.87 -7.23 -4.38
CA SER A 16 10.30 -8.09 -5.43
C SER A 16 8.77 -7.93 -5.54
N ASN A 17 8.01 -8.98 -5.30
CA ASN A 17 6.55 -8.98 -5.35
C ASN A 17 5.89 -8.72 -3.98
N THR A 18 6.67 -8.56 -2.91
CA THR A 18 6.17 -8.29 -1.57
C THR A 18 5.78 -6.82 -1.44
N ILE A 19 6.75 -5.90 -1.45
CA ILE A 19 6.50 -4.45 -1.38
C ILE A 19 6.59 -3.83 -2.78
N LYS A 20 5.52 -3.14 -3.18
CA LYS A 20 5.47 -2.43 -4.46
C LYS A 20 4.76 -1.08 -4.34
N LYS A 21 5.37 -0.02 -4.85
CA LYS A 21 4.75 1.31 -4.97
C LYS A 21 3.58 1.28 -5.97
N MET A 22 2.46 1.87 -5.59
CA MET A 22 1.28 1.98 -6.45
C MET A 22 1.50 3.06 -7.52
N LYS A 23 1.26 2.71 -8.79
CA LYS A 23 1.49 3.63 -9.91
C LYS A 23 0.64 4.89 -9.77
N GLY A 24 1.28 6.06 -9.85
CA GLY A 24 0.64 7.37 -9.79
C GLY A 24 0.14 7.78 -8.40
N TYR A 25 0.65 7.14 -7.35
CA TYR A 25 0.57 7.64 -5.99
C TYR A 25 1.97 7.98 -5.50
N THR A 26 2.09 9.01 -4.66
CA THR A 26 3.38 9.49 -4.15
C THR A 26 3.92 8.62 -3.03
N ASN A 27 3.05 8.12 -2.16
CA ASN A 27 3.40 7.45 -0.90
C ASN A 27 2.56 6.19 -0.61
N VAL A 28 1.81 5.67 -1.59
CA VAL A 28 1.01 4.46 -1.42
C VAL A 28 1.76 3.24 -1.94
N TYR A 29 1.76 2.19 -1.12
CA TYR A 29 2.44 0.93 -1.37
C TYR A 29 1.51 -0.24 -1.14
N ARG A 30 1.89 -1.38 -1.69
CA ARG A 30 1.23 -2.67 -1.50
C ARG A 30 2.22 -3.64 -0.86
N TYR A 31 1.82 -4.28 0.24
CA TYR A 31 2.50 -5.44 0.82
C TYR A 31 1.72 -6.72 0.47
N ARG A 32 2.40 -7.78 0.02
CA ARG A 32 1.77 -9.10 -0.26
C ARG A 32 2.03 -10.08 0.88
N ILE A 33 0.97 -10.61 1.48
CA ILE A 33 1.03 -11.70 2.47
C ILE A 33 0.29 -12.90 1.91
N GLY A 34 1.01 -13.86 1.33
CA GLY A 34 0.41 -14.99 0.62
C GLY A 34 -0.54 -14.51 -0.48
N ASP A 35 -1.83 -14.76 -0.31
CA ASP A 35 -2.89 -14.37 -1.26
C ASP A 35 -3.57 -13.03 -0.94
N PHE A 36 -3.25 -12.45 0.21
CA PHE A 36 -3.75 -11.16 0.65
C PHE A 36 -2.82 -10.02 0.22
N ARG A 37 -3.40 -8.83 0.04
CA ARG A 37 -2.65 -7.57 -0.12
C ARG A 37 -3.09 -6.58 0.92
N LEU A 38 -2.11 -5.86 1.44
CA LEU A 38 -2.28 -4.67 2.25
C LEU A 38 -1.95 -3.47 1.37
N LEU A 39 -2.82 -2.48 1.33
CA LEU A 39 -2.49 -1.16 0.83
C LEU A 39 -2.22 -0.25 2.01
N TYR A 40 -1.13 0.50 1.96
CA TYR A 40 -0.74 1.40 3.02
C TYR A 40 -0.09 2.67 2.48
N VAL A 41 -0.16 3.73 3.26
CA VAL A 41 0.65 4.94 3.11
C VAL A 41 1.87 4.83 4.00
N ALA A 42 3.04 5.22 3.50
CA ALA A 42 4.25 5.41 4.31
C ALA A 42 4.61 6.90 4.39
N ALA A 43 4.50 7.49 5.57
CA ALA A 43 4.91 8.86 5.88
C ALA A 43 6.22 8.82 6.67
N LEU A 44 7.36 8.73 5.96
CA LEU A 44 8.68 8.54 6.60
C LEU A 44 9.06 9.66 7.56
N GLY A 45 8.72 10.92 7.24
CA GLY A 45 8.97 12.07 8.12
C GLY A 45 8.22 11.97 9.44
N ALA A 46 7.00 11.43 9.42
CA ALA A 46 6.19 11.19 10.62
C ALA A 46 6.43 9.82 11.26
N ARG A 47 7.34 8.99 10.70
CA ARG A 47 7.56 7.59 11.09
C ARG A 47 6.28 6.78 11.22
N MET A 48 5.33 7.02 10.31
CA MET A 48 4.00 6.45 10.38
C MET A 48 3.68 5.62 9.13
N ILE A 49 3.04 4.48 9.36
CA ILE A 49 2.40 3.68 8.32
C ILE A 49 0.89 3.70 8.59
N GLN A 50 0.12 4.17 7.62
CA GLN A 50 -1.34 4.11 7.69
C GLN A 50 -1.83 2.96 6.82
N LEU A 51 -2.47 1.97 7.44
CA LEU A 51 -3.15 0.91 6.70
C LEU A 51 -4.41 1.47 6.04
N LEU A 52 -4.48 1.37 4.72
CA LEU A 52 -5.66 1.79 3.95
C LEU A 52 -6.63 0.64 3.77
N ALA A 53 -6.13 -0.53 3.36
CA ALA A 53 -6.98 -1.67 2.99
C ALA A 53 -6.27 -3.00 3.22
N ILE A 54 -7.05 -4.04 3.51
CA ILE A 54 -6.63 -5.44 3.41
C ILE A 54 -7.70 -6.21 2.64
N GLY A 55 -7.28 -7.08 1.73
CA GLY A 55 -8.19 -8.01 1.06
C GLY A 55 -7.47 -9.14 0.35
N SER A 56 -8.26 -10.01 -0.26
CA SER A 56 -7.76 -11.04 -1.17
C SER A 56 -7.67 -10.49 -2.58
N ARG A 57 -6.98 -11.21 -3.47
CA ARG A 57 -6.79 -10.80 -4.87
C ARG A 57 -8.09 -10.35 -5.55
N GLY A 58 -8.16 -9.05 -5.83
CA GLY A 58 -9.26 -8.43 -6.58
C GLY A 58 -10.44 -7.95 -5.73
N THR A 59 -10.54 -8.32 -4.44
CA THR A 59 -11.56 -7.78 -3.54
C THR A 59 -11.13 -6.47 -2.89
N GLU A 60 -9.85 -6.31 -2.59
CA GLU A 60 -9.33 -5.09 -1.93
C GLU A 60 -9.59 -3.80 -2.72
N TYR A 61 -9.58 -3.85 -4.05
CA TYR A 61 -9.78 -2.67 -4.91
C TYR A 61 -11.24 -2.20 -4.97
N LYS A 62 -12.20 -3.12 -4.80
CA LYS A 62 -13.63 -2.80 -4.91
C LYS A 62 -14.14 -1.98 -3.72
N ARG A 63 -13.51 -2.11 -2.55
CA ARG A 63 -13.97 -1.47 -1.31
C ARG A 63 -13.60 0.02 -1.20
N PHE A 64 -12.60 0.46 -1.96
CA PHE A 64 -12.06 1.82 -1.91
C PHE A 64 -12.32 2.65 -3.17
N ASP A 65 -13.16 2.13 -4.09
CA ASP A 65 -13.35 2.70 -5.43
C ASP A 65 -12.01 3.10 -6.08
N PHE A 66 -11.00 2.23 -5.89
CA PHE A 66 -9.64 2.55 -6.27
C PHE A 66 -9.63 2.73 -7.79
N PRO A 67 -9.32 3.94 -8.32
CA PRO A 67 -9.39 4.16 -9.74
C PRO A 67 -8.39 3.21 -10.40
N GLY A 68 -8.95 2.22 -11.09
CA GLY A 68 -8.16 1.39 -12.00
C GLY A 68 -7.42 2.27 -13.00
N ARG A 69 -6.52 1.67 -13.78
CA ARG A 69 -5.82 2.39 -14.86
C ARG A 69 -6.83 3.19 -15.70
N GLY A 70 -6.76 4.52 -15.67
CA GLY A 70 -7.53 5.41 -16.56
C GLY A 70 -8.55 6.36 -15.90
N LYS A 71 -8.77 6.31 -14.58
CA LYS A 71 -9.63 7.29 -13.86
C LYS A 71 -8.78 8.32 -13.09
N ALA A 72 -9.29 9.54 -12.94
CA ALA A 72 -8.64 10.60 -12.16
C ALA A 72 -8.38 10.09 -10.74
N LYS A 73 -7.14 10.23 -10.26
CA LYS A 73 -6.70 9.64 -9.00
C LYS A 73 -6.97 10.62 -7.87
N PRO A 74 -7.76 10.26 -6.84
CA PRO A 74 -7.86 11.08 -5.67
C PRO A 74 -6.48 11.12 -5.01
N MET A 75 -5.94 12.33 -4.87
CA MET A 75 -4.79 12.56 -4.02
C MET A 75 -5.27 12.32 -2.60
N LEU A 76 -4.78 11.25 -1.96
CA LEU A 76 -5.03 11.05 -0.53
C LEU A 76 -4.44 12.27 0.19
N PRO A 77 -5.19 12.92 1.10
CA PRO A 77 -4.69 14.06 1.82
C PRO A 77 -3.39 13.68 2.52
N THR A 78 -2.35 14.47 2.31
CA THR A 78 -1.13 14.39 3.11
C THR A 78 -1.53 14.83 4.51
N ALA A 79 -1.59 13.87 5.44
CA ALA A 79 -1.65 14.17 6.86
C ALA A 79 -0.35 14.85 7.31
#